data_AF-A0AAE3HXV9-F1
#
_entry.id   AF-A0AAE3HXV9-F1
#
_cell.length_a   1.000
_cell.length_b   1.000
_cell.length_c   1.000
_cell.angle_alpha   90.00
_cell.angle_beta   90.00
_cell.angle_gamma   90.00
#
_symmetry.space_group_name_H-M   'P 1'
#
loop_
_entity.id
_entity.type
_entity.pdbx_description
1 polymer ?
#
loop_
_entity_poly.entity_id
_entity_poly.type
_entity_poly.pdbx_seq_one_letter_code
_entity_poly.pdbx_strand_id
1 'polypeptide(L)'
;MQKGFQHKNISNLTKYFYQNANQLIEETYLQPYNGRIKAHLRDGQLEREHHGALHASRVSLYVKVLHRLICAQLPDYAKHALNTLTEEWHLTEKEIINLASFAGLAHDSGRKADGIDYWDKESGENCTAFLIKKGISPKIAKIVGAAAAYKDHPNDYANVLKKQGISAKSIPAYQYLRKLIYLADCYDIMRVRSEFQLEYVFRAFRDINEYQAKKHNPAFIEFAQQVHALISAHQDMRQRCDIVMPGGEKIVTKEISTSYSLSEKIRFEHADNVLLSAMQSMKTMPYFALYLSNELNVKPSKMHEKPEQSWFSLTNIAVITGCIVAVSALYFSASLGLSLGFGLAAYLGISLTAKLFAWYAQSSTRAQQPVKPAVLPNHDDKLRLTKAPQVIYSLNRCKHMHDNTQPICAPLKSRMSRYSR
;
A
#
# COMPACT_ATOMS: atom_id res chain seq x y z
N MET A 1 35.47 -0.26 -24.59
CA MET A 1 34.16 -0.93 -24.84
C MET A 1 33.19 -0.84 -23.65
N GLN A 2 33.61 -0.98 -22.39
CA GLN A 2 32.68 -0.99 -21.23
C GLN A 2 31.83 0.28 -21.04
N LYS A 3 32.37 1.49 -21.27
CA LYS A 3 31.62 2.76 -21.11
C LYS A 3 30.38 2.86 -22.02
N GLY A 4 30.49 2.41 -23.28
CA GLY A 4 29.38 2.49 -24.24
C GLY A 4 28.22 1.52 -23.92
N PHE A 5 28.53 0.35 -23.36
CA PHE A 5 27.53 -0.64 -22.99
C PHE A 5 26.67 -0.17 -21.80
N GLN A 6 27.31 0.45 -20.80
CA GLN A 6 26.62 0.98 -19.63
C GLN A 6 25.61 2.08 -19.98
N HIS A 7 26.00 3.03 -20.84
CA HIS A 7 25.12 4.11 -21.26
C HIS A 7 23.88 3.59 -22.01
N LYS A 8 24.04 2.61 -22.91
CA LYS A 8 22.92 2.02 -23.65
C LYS A 8 21.88 1.38 -22.72
N ASN A 9 22.31 0.66 -21.68
CA ASN A 9 21.40 0.01 -20.74
C ASN A 9 20.63 1.02 -19.90
N ILE A 10 21.31 2.08 -19.42
CA ILE A 10 20.69 3.13 -18.61
C ILE A 10 19.68 3.93 -19.43
N SER A 11 20.03 4.26 -20.68
CA SER A 11 19.10 4.95 -21.58
C SER A 11 17.88 4.08 -21.90
N ASN A 12 18.03 2.75 -22.04
CA ASN A 12 16.90 1.83 -22.16
C ASN A 12 16.05 1.76 -20.90
N LEU A 13 16.67 1.68 -19.72
CA LEU A 13 15.96 1.72 -18.43
C LEU A 13 15.12 3.00 -18.31
N THR A 14 15.68 4.14 -18.72
CA THR A 14 15.01 5.44 -18.76
C THR A 14 13.91 5.53 -19.82
N LYS A 15 14.14 4.99 -21.02
CA LYS A 15 13.16 4.99 -22.11
C LYS A 15 11.90 4.20 -21.73
N TYR A 16 12.08 3.07 -21.06
CA TYR A 16 11.00 2.17 -20.61
C TYR A 16 10.76 2.26 -19.11
N PHE A 17 10.89 3.47 -18.54
CA PHE A 17 10.84 3.68 -17.10
C PHE A 17 9.58 3.10 -16.46
N TYR A 18 8.39 3.41 -16.98
CA TYR A 18 7.12 2.94 -16.43
C TYR A 18 6.94 1.43 -16.54
N GLN A 19 7.39 0.79 -17.63
CA GLN A 19 7.32 -0.67 -17.77
C GLN A 19 8.25 -1.36 -16.77
N ASN A 20 9.48 -0.86 -16.64
CA ASN A 20 10.45 -1.39 -15.68
C ASN A 20 9.98 -1.17 -14.23
N ALA A 21 9.41 -0.01 -13.92
CA ALA A 21 8.85 0.27 -12.60
C ALA A 21 7.70 -0.68 -12.27
N ASN A 22 6.79 -0.91 -13.20
CA ASN A 22 5.70 -1.84 -12.99
C ASN A 22 6.19 -3.27 -12.78
N GLN A 23 7.24 -3.69 -13.49
CA GLN A 23 7.86 -4.99 -13.23
C GLN A 23 8.40 -5.09 -11.78
N LEU A 24 9.06 -4.05 -11.27
CA LEU A 24 9.52 -4.04 -9.88
C LEU A 24 8.32 -4.13 -8.92
N ILE A 25 7.23 -3.42 -9.20
CA ILE A 25 5.99 -3.47 -8.43
C ILE A 25 5.38 -4.88 -8.39
N GLU A 26 5.27 -5.52 -9.55
CA GLU A 26 4.73 -6.87 -9.69
C GLU A 26 5.60 -7.93 -8.98
N GLU A 27 6.92 -7.77 -9.05
CA GLU A 27 7.88 -8.65 -8.38
C GLU A 27 7.91 -8.44 -6.84
N THR A 28 7.32 -7.35 -6.32
CA THR A 28 7.43 -6.99 -4.88
C THR A 28 6.09 -6.63 -4.23
N TYR A 29 5.53 -5.45 -4.51
CA TYR A 29 4.38 -4.90 -3.79
C TYR A 29 3.05 -5.60 -4.06
N LEU A 30 2.90 -6.25 -5.22
CA LEU A 30 1.72 -7.08 -5.50
C LEU A 30 1.87 -8.51 -4.98
N GLN A 31 3.00 -8.81 -4.32
CA GLN A 31 3.22 -10.08 -3.64
C GLN A 31 2.88 -9.95 -2.15
N PRO A 32 2.25 -10.98 -1.56
CA PRO A 32 2.08 -11.12 -0.12
C PRO A 32 3.38 -10.89 0.68
N TYR A 33 3.24 -10.36 1.89
CA TYR A 33 4.35 -10.16 2.82
C TYR A 33 5.11 -11.45 3.18
N ASN A 34 4.43 -12.60 3.16
CA ASN A 34 5.00 -13.89 3.55
C ASN A 34 5.90 -14.53 2.47
N GLY A 35 6.14 -13.85 1.34
CA GLY A 35 6.97 -14.33 0.25
C GLY A 35 6.31 -15.35 -0.68
N ARG A 36 5.03 -15.69 -0.45
CA ARG A 36 4.25 -16.49 -1.41
C ARG A 36 4.14 -15.74 -2.73
N ILE A 37 4.38 -16.45 -3.84
CA ILE A 37 4.17 -15.89 -5.18
C ILE A 37 2.71 -16.06 -5.58
N LYS A 38 2.05 -14.94 -5.89
CA LYS A 38 0.65 -14.89 -6.30
C LYS A 38 0.53 -15.15 -7.81
N ALA A 39 -0.36 -16.06 -8.21
CA ALA A 39 -0.60 -16.38 -9.63
C ALA A 39 -1.36 -15.24 -10.35
N HIS A 40 -2.28 -14.56 -9.65
CA HIS A 40 -3.10 -13.48 -10.19
C HIS A 40 -2.84 -12.19 -9.41
N LEU A 41 -1.96 -11.32 -9.90
CA LEU A 41 -1.52 -10.12 -9.15
C LEU A 41 -2.63 -9.08 -8.91
N ARG A 42 -3.77 -9.19 -9.60
CA ARG A 42 -4.83 -8.18 -9.65
C ARG A 42 -6.22 -8.78 -9.39
N ASP A 43 -6.32 -9.70 -8.44
CA ASP A 43 -7.58 -10.39 -8.08
C ASP A 43 -8.51 -9.58 -7.14
N GLY A 44 -8.14 -8.33 -6.84
CA GLY A 44 -8.89 -7.44 -5.95
C GLY A 44 -8.49 -7.55 -4.47
N GLN A 45 -7.67 -8.52 -4.07
CA GLN A 45 -7.11 -8.59 -2.73
C GLN A 45 -5.84 -7.74 -2.61
N LEU A 46 -5.84 -6.73 -1.74
CA LEU A 46 -4.64 -5.96 -1.41
C LEU A 46 -3.73 -6.75 -0.46
N GLU A 47 -2.51 -6.99 -0.91
CA GLU A 47 -1.50 -7.71 -0.13
C GLU A 47 -0.78 -6.83 0.90
N ARG A 48 -0.62 -5.55 0.58
CA ARG A 48 0.18 -4.57 1.34
C ARG A 48 -0.57 -3.25 1.44
N GLU A 49 -1.49 -3.16 2.38
CA GLU A 49 -2.45 -2.04 2.42
C GLU A 49 -1.79 -0.70 2.82
N HIS A 50 -0.67 -0.70 3.54
CA HIS A 50 0.01 0.54 3.99
C HIS A 50 1.27 0.86 3.17
N HIS A 51 2.06 -0.17 2.88
CA HIS A 51 3.32 -0.08 2.12
C HIS A 51 3.17 -0.80 0.77
N GLY A 52 2.07 -0.48 0.06
CA GLY A 52 1.67 -1.07 -1.21
C GLY A 52 2.25 -0.39 -2.44
N ALA A 53 1.80 -0.85 -3.60
CA ALA A 53 2.25 -0.40 -4.90
C ALA A 53 1.95 1.09 -5.14
N LEU A 54 0.80 1.58 -4.68
CA LEU A 54 0.42 2.98 -4.82
C LEU A 54 1.33 3.90 -3.99
N HIS A 55 1.58 3.56 -2.72
CA HIS A 55 2.51 4.30 -1.87
C HIS A 55 3.90 4.38 -2.51
N ALA A 56 4.47 3.24 -2.88
CA ALA A 56 5.78 3.18 -3.52
C ALA A 56 5.82 3.98 -4.84
N SER A 57 4.72 3.96 -5.61
CA SER A 57 4.58 4.73 -6.83
C SER A 57 4.55 6.24 -6.58
N ARG A 58 3.81 6.71 -5.57
CA ARG A 58 3.80 8.12 -5.18
C ARG A 58 5.18 8.58 -4.73
N VAL A 59 5.88 7.82 -3.88
CA VAL A 59 7.26 8.12 -3.47
C VAL A 59 8.19 8.24 -4.69
N SER A 60 8.12 7.29 -5.63
CA SER A 60 8.90 7.37 -6.87
C SER A 60 8.61 8.62 -7.70
N LEU A 61 7.37 9.10 -7.75
CA LEU A 61 6.98 10.30 -8.49
C LEU A 61 7.34 11.59 -7.73
N TYR A 62 7.19 11.58 -6.41
CA TYR A 62 7.60 12.68 -5.54
C TYR A 62 9.09 12.94 -5.63
N VAL A 63 9.94 11.92 -5.80
CA VAL A 63 11.38 12.11 -6.08
C VAL A 63 11.60 13.05 -7.28
N LYS A 64 10.82 12.89 -8.36
CA LYS A 64 10.93 13.73 -9.56
C LYS A 64 10.46 15.16 -9.30
N VAL A 65 9.33 15.31 -8.62
CA VAL A 65 8.76 16.63 -8.29
C VAL A 65 9.67 17.39 -7.32
N LEU A 66 10.12 16.72 -6.25
CA LEU A 66 11.06 17.27 -5.26
C LEU A 66 12.39 17.66 -5.88
N HIS A 67 12.92 16.87 -6.82
CA HIS A 67 14.12 17.26 -7.55
C HIS A 67 13.93 18.62 -8.25
N ARG A 68 12.83 18.81 -8.99
CA ARG A 68 12.53 20.08 -9.65
C ARG A 68 12.31 21.22 -8.66
N LEU A 69 11.60 20.96 -7.57
CA LEU A 69 11.38 21.91 -6.50
C LEU A 69 12.71 22.35 -5.86
N ILE A 70 13.59 21.41 -5.54
CA ILE A 70 14.90 21.71 -4.97
C ILE A 70 15.79 22.46 -5.97
N CYS A 71 15.77 22.12 -7.27
CA CYS A 71 16.49 22.91 -8.27
C CYS A 71 16.03 24.37 -8.33
N ALA A 72 14.73 24.63 -8.12
CA ALA A 72 14.19 25.99 -8.08
C ALA A 72 14.50 26.73 -6.77
N GLN A 73 14.50 26.02 -5.64
CA GLN A 73 14.61 26.63 -4.31
C GLN A 73 16.04 26.67 -3.74
N LEU A 74 16.90 25.74 -4.17
CA LEU A 74 18.29 25.54 -3.72
C LEU A 74 19.18 25.23 -4.95
N PRO A 75 19.28 26.17 -5.91
CA PRO A 75 19.88 25.92 -7.21
C PRO A 75 21.36 25.56 -7.15
N ASP A 76 22.17 26.18 -6.28
CA ASP A 76 23.61 25.92 -6.26
C ASP A 76 23.89 24.53 -5.65
N TYR A 77 23.15 24.15 -4.61
CA TYR A 77 23.18 22.82 -4.01
C TYR A 77 22.81 21.73 -5.02
N ALA A 78 21.68 21.90 -5.71
CA ALA A 78 21.22 20.94 -6.69
C ALA A 78 22.21 20.83 -7.87
N LYS A 79 22.65 21.98 -8.41
CA LYS A 79 23.62 22.02 -9.51
C LYS A 79 24.94 21.36 -9.13
N HIS A 80 25.47 21.64 -7.94
CA HIS A 80 26.70 21.00 -7.46
C HIS A 80 26.56 19.48 -7.38
N ALA A 81 25.47 18.99 -6.78
CA ALA A 81 25.20 17.56 -6.67
C ALA A 81 25.11 16.89 -8.05
N LEU A 82 24.34 17.48 -8.96
CA LEU A 82 24.10 16.94 -10.30
C LEU A 82 25.35 16.97 -11.18
N ASN A 83 26.15 18.03 -11.13
CA ASN A 83 27.41 18.11 -11.87
C ASN A 83 28.37 17.01 -11.42
N THR A 84 28.54 16.86 -10.10
CA THR A 84 29.41 15.83 -9.52
C THR A 84 28.97 14.42 -9.95
N LEU A 85 27.67 14.11 -9.85
CA LEU A 85 27.13 12.81 -10.26
C LEU A 85 27.22 12.58 -11.78
N THR A 86 26.96 13.61 -12.59
CA THR A 86 27.07 13.54 -14.06
C THR A 86 28.50 13.28 -14.49
N GLU A 87 29.46 13.98 -13.89
CA GLU A 87 30.89 13.81 -14.16
C GLU A 87 31.39 12.42 -13.76
N GLU A 88 31.05 11.95 -12.55
CA GLU A 88 31.54 10.67 -12.03
C GLU A 88 30.86 9.45 -12.65
N TRP A 89 29.56 9.51 -12.94
CA TRP A 89 28.80 8.38 -13.48
C TRP A 89 28.70 8.41 -15.01
N HIS A 90 29.02 9.53 -15.64
CA HIS A 90 28.83 9.77 -17.08
C HIS A 90 27.36 9.56 -17.52
N LEU A 91 26.42 10.00 -16.70
CA LEU A 91 24.98 9.90 -16.93
C LEU A 91 24.35 11.28 -17.03
N THR A 92 23.25 11.37 -17.76
CA THR A 92 22.44 12.59 -17.78
C THR A 92 21.70 12.79 -16.44
N GLU A 93 21.31 14.03 -16.15
CA GLU A 93 20.44 14.35 -15.01
C GLU A 93 19.20 13.45 -14.98
N LYS A 94 18.53 13.29 -16.13
CA LYS A 94 17.32 12.46 -16.25
C LYS A 94 17.57 11.01 -15.81
N GLU A 95 18.70 10.44 -16.21
CA GLU A 95 19.07 9.07 -15.85
C GLU A 95 19.39 8.95 -14.35
N ILE A 96 20.09 9.93 -13.77
CA ILE A 96 20.37 10.00 -12.32
C ILE A 96 19.06 10.06 -11.52
N ILE A 97 18.13 10.93 -11.92
CA ILE A 97 16.85 11.10 -11.23
C ILE A 97 15.95 9.87 -11.41
N ASN A 98 16.02 9.18 -12.55
CA ASN A 98 15.33 7.90 -12.73
C ASN A 98 15.88 6.82 -11.80
N LEU A 99 17.21 6.76 -11.60
CA LEU A 99 17.81 5.85 -10.63
C LEU A 99 17.35 6.15 -9.20
N ALA A 100 17.32 7.43 -8.80
CA ALA A 100 16.74 7.84 -7.52
C ALA A 100 15.26 7.48 -7.40
N SER A 101 14.50 7.60 -8.50
CA SER A 101 13.09 7.24 -8.55
C SER A 101 12.89 5.73 -8.37
N PHE A 102 13.74 4.87 -8.96
CA PHE A 102 13.71 3.43 -8.70
C PHE A 102 14.09 3.07 -7.26
N ALA A 103 15.03 3.81 -6.64
CA ALA A 103 15.33 3.63 -5.23
C ALA A 103 14.15 4.04 -4.34
N GLY A 104 13.49 5.15 -4.65
CA GLY A 104 12.24 5.56 -4.01
C GLY A 104 11.12 4.54 -4.24
N LEU A 105 11.04 3.92 -5.42
CA LEU A 105 10.09 2.84 -5.69
C LEU A 105 10.41 1.58 -4.88
N ALA A 106 11.68 1.27 -4.61
CA ALA A 106 12.11 0.04 -3.96
C ALA A 106 12.20 0.13 -2.43
N HIS A 107 12.02 1.32 -1.84
CA HIS A 107 12.40 1.58 -0.44
C HIS A 107 11.72 0.69 0.61
N ASP A 108 10.52 0.20 0.31
CA ASP A 108 9.73 -0.71 1.17
C ASP A 108 9.56 -2.12 0.58
N SER A 109 10.27 -2.43 -0.49
CA SER A 109 10.09 -3.68 -1.23
C SER A 109 10.44 -4.93 -0.39
N GLY A 110 11.38 -4.79 0.55
CA GLY A 110 11.86 -5.86 1.43
C GLY A 110 10.94 -6.17 2.61
N ARG A 111 9.94 -5.33 2.89
CA ARG A 111 9.06 -5.49 4.05
C ARG A 111 8.37 -6.85 4.05
N LYS A 112 8.27 -7.45 5.24
CA LYS A 112 7.58 -8.74 5.49
C LYS A 112 6.39 -8.61 6.45
N ALA A 113 6.10 -7.41 6.92
CA ALA A 113 4.88 -7.05 7.63
C ALA A 113 4.76 -5.53 7.72
N ASP A 114 3.56 -5.07 8.10
CA ASP A 114 3.36 -3.74 8.63
C ASP A 114 3.81 -3.65 10.11
N GLY A 115 4.25 -2.48 10.55
CA GLY A 115 4.75 -2.24 11.91
C GLY A 115 6.18 -1.69 11.93
N ILE A 116 6.98 -2.15 12.89
CA ILE A 116 8.38 -1.72 13.00
C ILE A 116 9.13 -2.15 11.75
N ASP A 117 9.86 -1.21 11.16
CA ASP A 117 10.66 -1.48 9.97
C ASP A 117 12.00 -2.12 10.35
N TYR A 118 12.21 -3.34 9.86
CA TYR A 118 13.46 -4.08 10.01
C TYR A 118 14.10 -4.43 8.66
N TRP A 119 13.49 -4.00 7.55
CA TRP A 119 13.77 -4.55 6.21
C TRP A 119 14.33 -3.53 5.23
N ASP A 120 14.75 -2.36 5.71
CA ASP A 120 15.42 -1.34 4.89
C ASP A 120 16.61 -1.93 4.10
N LYS A 121 17.39 -2.81 4.74
CA LYS A 121 18.54 -3.47 4.09
C LYS A 121 18.07 -4.35 2.93
N GLU A 122 17.09 -5.22 3.14
CA GLU A 122 16.50 -6.08 2.12
C GLU A 122 15.87 -5.25 0.98
N SER A 123 15.23 -4.13 1.29
CA SER A 123 14.72 -3.20 0.28
C SER A 123 15.84 -2.65 -0.62
N GLY A 124 16.99 -2.29 -0.04
CA GLY A 124 18.17 -1.87 -0.81
C GLY A 124 18.80 -3.00 -1.63
N GLU A 125 18.80 -4.23 -1.12
CA GLU A 125 19.26 -5.43 -1.84
C GLU A 125 18.36 -5.74 -3.03
N ASN A 126 17.02 -5.67 -2.86
CA ASN A 126 16.04 -5.80 -3.94
C ASN A 126 16.25 -4.74 -5.03
N CYS A 127 16.45 -3.47 -4.64
CA CYS A 127 16.76 -2.39 -5.57
C CYS A 127 18.05 -2.68 -6.36
N THR A 128 19.10 -3.10 -5.67
CA THR A 128 20.40 -3.43 -6.28
C THR A 128 20.25 -4.56 -7.29
N ALA A 129 19.59 -5.65 -6.90
CA ALA A 129 19.38 -6.82 -7.75
C ALA A 129 18.56 -6.47 -9.00
N PHE A 130 17.50 -5.68 -8.83
CA PHE A 130 16.67 -5.20 -9.93
C PHE A 130 17.48 -4.35 -10.92
N LEU A 131 18.27 -3.39 -10.45
CA LEU A 131 19.08 -2.53 -11.32
C LEU A 131 20.17 -3.32 -12.06
N ILE A 132 20.83 -4.28 -11.40
CA ILE A 132 21.80 -5.17 -12.06
C ILE A 132 21.11 -6.01 -13.14
N LYS A 133 19.92 -6.57 -12.87
CA LYS A 133 19.09 -7.28 -13.86
C LYS A 133 18.73 -6.40 -15.06
N LYS A 134 18.65 -5.08 -14.88
CA LYS A 134 18.44 -4.08 -15.95
C LYS A 134 19.74 -3.60 -16.62
N GLY A 135 20.87 -4.22 -16.32
CA GLY A 135 22.16 -3.94 -16.96
C GLY A 135 22.87 -2.71 -16.40
N ILE A 136 22.48 -2.22 -15.23
CA ILE A 136 23.18 -1.16 -14.50
C ILE A 136 24.46 -1.74 -13.90
N SER A 137 25.55 -0.95 -13.91
CA SER A 137 26.81 -1.41 -13.34
C SER A 137 26.64 -1.76 -11.86
N PRO A 138 27.24 -2.87 -11.36
CA PRO A 138 27.08 -3.28 -9.97
C PRO A 138 27.48 -2.19 -8.96
N LYS A 139 28.47 -1.35 -9.29
CA LYS A 139 28.88 -0.22 -8.44
C LYS A 139 27.77 0.81 -8.28
N ILE A 140 27.18 1.30 -9.38
CA ILE A 140 26.07 2.28 -9.31
C ILE A 140 24.85 1.64 -8.66
N ALA A 141 24.48 0.42 -9.05
CA ALA A 141 23.33 -0.28 -8.47
C ALA A 141 23.43 -0.42 -6.96
N LYS A 142 24.61 -0.79 -6.41
CA LYS A 142 24.86 -0.87 -4.96
C LYS A 142 24.72 0.48 -4.26
N ILE A 143 25.22 1.56 -4.88
CA ILE A 143 25.11 2.91 -4.31
C ILE A 143 23.65 3.36 -4.28
N VAL A 144 22.91 3.15 -5.37
CA VAL A 144 21.49 3.51 -5.49
C VAL A 144 20.63 2.67 -4.52
N GLY A 145 20.87 1.36 -4.43
CA GLY A 145 20.20 0.50 -3.45
C GLY A 145 20.52 0.88 -2.01
N ALA A 146 21.76 1.28 -1.71
CA ALA A 146 22.11 1.80 -0.38
C ALA A 146 21.39 3.12 -0.07
N ALA A 147 21.10 3.97 -1.05
CA ALA A 147 20.33 5.19 -0.82
C ALA A 147 18.89 4.88 -0.38
N ALA A 148 18.29 3.79 -0.86
CA ALA A 148 17.00 3.30 -0.38
C ALA A 148 17.11 2.74 1.05
N ALA A 149 18.07 1.83 1.29
CA ALA A 149 18.25 1.19 2.60
C ALA A 149 18.63 2.15 3.74
N TYR A 150 19.34 3.22 3.43
CA TYR A 150 19.80 4.17 4.44
C TYR A 150 19.13 5.54 4.25
N LYS A 151 17.90 5.54 3.73
CA LYS A 151 17.13 6.78 3.50
C LYS A 151 16.99 7.58 4.79
N ASP A 152 16.86 6.95 5.95
CA ASP A 152 16.72 7.64 7.25
C ASP A 152 18.05 7.81 8.00
N HIS A 153 19.14 7.24 7.48
CA HIS A 153 20.42 7.09 8.17
C HIS A 153 21.57 7.72 7.36
N PRO A 154 21.69 9.07 7.32
CA PRO A 154 22.66 9.74 6.45
C PRO A 154 24.12 9.36 6.75
N ASN A 155 24.47 9.09 8.01
CA ASN A 155 25.82 8.70 8.40
C ASN A 155 26.16 7.28 7.91
N ASP A 156 25.22 6.35 7.99
CA ASP A 156 25.42 4.97 7.54
C ASP A 156 25.53 4.92 6.01
N TYR A 157 24.71 5.69 5.30
CA TYR A 157 24.85 5.88 3.86
C TYR A 157 26.24 6.44 3.49
N ALA A 158 26.71 7.47 4.20
CA ALA A 158 28.06 8.02 3.99
C ALA A 158 29.17 6.98 4.22
N ASN A 159 29.01 6.10 5.21
CA ASN A 159 29.95 5.01 5.47
C ASN A 159 29.96 3.98 4.33
N VAL A 160 28.80 3.65 3.76
CA VAL A 160 28.70 2.79 2.58
C VAL A 160 29.39 3.44 1.38
N LEU A 161 29.16 4.73 1.13
CA LEU A 161 29.80 5.47 0.04
C LEU A 161 31.32 5.44 0.14
N LYS A 162 31.88 5.67 1.33
CA LYS A 162 33.33 5.55 1.58
C LYS A 162 33.85 4.15 1.26
N LYS A 163 33.14 3.09 1.68
CA LYS A 163 33.48 1.70 1.36
C LYS A 163 33.41 1.39 -0.14
N GLN A 164 32.59 2.11 -0.91
CA GLN A 164 32.53 2.02 -2.37
C GLN A 164 33.59 2.90 -3.07
N GLY A 165 34.51 3.51 -2.32
CA GLY A 165 35.58 4.35 -2.83
C GLY A 165 35.12 5.74 -3.29
N ILE A 166 33.97 6.23 -2.80
CA ILE A 166 33.53 7.59 -3.05
C ILE A 166 34.31 8.56 -2.17
N SER A 167 34.86 9.61 -2.78
CA SER A 167 35.68 10.60 -2.07
C SER A 167 34.84 11.37 -1.04
N ALA A 168 35.47 11.80 0.06
CA ALA A 168 34.78 12.60 1.08
C ALA A 168 34.18 13.90 0.50
N LYS A 169 34.82 14.49 -0.52
CA LYS A 169 34.34 15.67 -1.23
C LYS A 169 33.08 15.40 -2.05
N SER A 170 32.93 14.19 -2.58
CA SER A 170 31.78 13.81 -3.42
C SER A 170 30.59 13.34 -2.59
N ILE A 171 30.78 12.87 -1.35
CA ILE A 171 29.68 12.36 -0.50
C ILE A 171 28.45 13.29 -0.44
N PRO A 172 28.58 14.62 -0.26
CA PRO A 172 27.43 15.53 -0.26
C PRO A 172 26.57 15.46 -1.53
N ALA A 173 27.18 15.24 -2.70
CA ALA A 173 26.45 15.05 -3.96
C ALA A 173 25.64 13.75 -3.97
N TYR A 174 26.18 12.66 -3.43
CA TYR A 174 25.47 11.38 -3.33
C TYR A 174 24.35 11.42 -2.28
N GLN A 175 24.51 12.21 -1.21
CA GLN A 175 23.47 12.46 -0.21
C GLN A 175 22.21 13.10 -0.81
N TYR A 176 22.33 13.78 -1.94
CA TYR A 176 21.19 14.30 -2.69
C TYR A 176 20.18 13.21 -3.04
N LEU A 177 20.65 12.05 -3.53
CA LEU A 177 19.79 10.92 -3.90
C LEU A 177 19.01 10.39 -2.70
N ARG A 178 19.71 10.14 -1.58
CA ARG A 178 19.10 9.72 -0.30
C ARG A 178 18.07 10.76 0.18
N LYS A 179 18.41 12.05 0.11
CA LYS A 179 17.55 13.15 0.57
C LYS A 179 16.26 13.22 -0.23
N LEU A 180 16.30 13.00 -1.54
CA LEU A 180 15.08 12.93 -2.36
C LEU A 180 14.16 11.78 -1.92
N ILE A 181 14.72 10.59 -1.67
CA ILE A 181 13.94 9.41 -1.24
C ILE A 181 13.33 9.65 0.14
N TYR A 182 14.14 10.08 1.10
CA TYR A 182 13.70 10.42 2.46
C TYR A 182 12.56 11.44 2.46
N LEU A 183 12.71 12.53 1.70
CA LEU A 183 11.68 13.57 1.63
C LEU A 183 10.39 13.03 0.99
N ALA A 184 10.51 12.29 -0.11
CA ALA A 184 9.37 11.72 -0.81
C ALA A 184 8.54 10.79 0.09
N ASP A 185 9.19 9.88 0.81
CA ASP A 185 8.53 8.99 1.77
C ASP A 185 7.95 9.77 2.96
N CYS A 186 8.72 10.71 3.52
CA CYS A 186 8.28 11.55 4.63
C CYS A 186 6.98 12.31 4.31
N TYR A 187 6.83 12.86 3.10
CA TYR A 187 5.59 13.52 2.69
C TYR A 187 4.40 12.56 2.59
N ASP A 188 4.62 11.32 2.10
CA ASP A 188 3.53 10.36 1.93
C ASP A 188 3.00 9.81 3.27
N ILE A 189 3.71 10.02 4.39
CA ILE A 189 3.28 9.60 5.73
C ILE A 189 1.95 10.25 6.15
N MET A 190 1.58 11.39 5.55
CA MET A 190 0.29 12.07 5.77
C MET A 190 -0.90 11.12 5.64
N ARG A 191 -0.81 10.11 4.76
CA ARG A 191 -1.88 9.13 4.50
C ARG A 191 -2.27 8.28 5.73
N VAL A 192 -1.36 8.14 6.70
CA VAL A 192 -1.51 7.24 7.86
C VAL A 192 -1.32 7.93 9.22
N ARG A 193 -1.17 9.26 9.26
CA ARG A 193 -0.94 10.02 10.51
C ARG A 193 -2.02 11.08 10.70
N SER A 194 -2.26 11.44 11.96
CA SER A 194 -3.14 12.56 12.29
C SER A 194 -2.45 13.93 12.17
N GLU A 195 -1.12 13.94 12.19
CA GLU A 195 -0.31 15.15 12.09
C GLU A 195 0.95 14.89 11.27
N PHE A 196 1.29 15.84 10.40
CA PHE A 196 2.52 15.86 9.63
C PHE A 196 3.38 17.04 10.02
N GLN A 197 4.49 16.76 10.69
CA GLN A 197 5.40 17.77 11.21
C GLN A 197 6.39 18.21 10.12
N LEU A 198 6.20 19.42 9.57
CA LEU A 198 7.09 19.98 8.54
C LEU A 198 8.53 20.16 9.01
N GLU A 199 8.76 20.19 10.32
CA GLU A 199 10.09 20.18 10.93
C GLU A 199 10.97 19.02 10.41
N TYR A 200 10.39 17.85 10.11
CA TYR A 200 11.15 16.72 9.55
C TYR A 200 11.70 17.00 8.16
N VAL A 201 10.95 17.76 7.34
CA VAL A 201 11.37 18.20 6.01
C VAL A 201 12.46 19.26 6.13
N PHE A 202 12.23 20.29 6.94
CA PHE A 202 13.17 21.41 7.06
C PHE A 202 14.50 21.00 7.70
N ARG A 203 14.47 20.08 8.67
CA ARG A 203 15.69 19.49 9.24
C ARG A 203 16.55 18.81 8.19
N ALA A 204 15.95 18.25 7.14
CA ALA A 204 16.69 17.61 6.06
C ALA A 204 17.53 18.61 5.25
N PHE A 205 17.27 19.91 5.31
CA PHE A 205 18.01 20.95 4.57
C PHE A 205 18.95 21.79 5.44
N ARG A 206 19.00 21.55 6.76
CA ARG A 206 19.76 22.38 7.72
C ARG A 206 21.27 22.47 7.46
N ASP A 207 21.81 21.50 6.73
CA ASP A 207 23.21 21.36 6.36
C ASP A 207 23.54 22.05 5.02
N ILE A 208 22.57 22.68 4.37
CA ILE A 208 22.72 23.37 3.09
C ILE A 208 22.82 24.87 3.32
N ASN A 209 23.94 25.47 2.89
CA ASN A 209 24.23 26.88 3.14
C ASN A 209 23.20 27.85 2.53
N GLU A 210 22.63 27.53 1.37
CA GLU A 210 21.57 28.32 0.73
C GLU A 210 20.26 28.30 1.52
N TYR A 211 20.02 27.28 2.33
CA TYR A 211 18.77 27.08 3.02
C TYR A 211 18.65 28.00 4.25
N GLN A 212 17.75 28.97 4.18
CA GLN A 212 17.47 29.90 5.26
C GLN A 212 16.41 29.33 6.21
N ALA A 213 16.84 28.54 7.20
CA ALA A 213 15.95 27.83 8.14
C ALA A 213 14.87 28.72 8.79
N LYS A 214 15.19 29.99 9.09
CA LYS A 214 14.26 30.94 9.73
C LYS A 214 13.10 31.39 8.84
N LYS A 215 13.20 31.23 7.52
CA LYS A 215 12.20 31.75 6.58
C LYS A 215 11.18 30.72 6.12
N HIS A 216 11.27 29.46 6.57
CA HIS A 216 10.41 28.33 6.19
C HIS A 216 9.92 28.41 4.74
N ASN A 217 10.67 27.80 3.82
CA ASN A 217 10.42 28.03 2.40
C ASN A 217 8.96 27.64 1.99
N PRO A 218 8.16 28.60 1.50
CA PRO A 218 6.72 28.41 1.26
C PRO A 218 6.43 27.37 0.18
N ALA A 219 7.37 27.11 -0.73
CA ALA A 219 7.19 26.14 -1.80
C ALA A 219 7.11 24.69 -1.25
N PHE A 220 7.81 24.38 -0.15
CA PHE A 220 7.71 23.07 0.52
C PHE A 220 6.44 22.93 1.36
N ILE A 221 5.89 24.04 1.85
CA ILE A 221 4.59 24.09 2.54
C ILE A 221 3.48 23.82 1.53
N GLU A 222 3.50 24.53 0.40
CA GLU A 222 2.57 24.31 -0.70
C GLU A 222 2.66 22.86 -1.20
N PHE A 223 3.87 22.32 -1.38
CA PHE A 223 4.04 20.91 -1.74
C PHE A 223 3.35 19.96 -0.76
N ALA A 224 3.44 20.22 0.56
CA ALA A 224 2.75 19.44 1.58
C ALA A 224 1.23 19.45 1.39
N GLN A 225 0.65 20.63 1.14
CA GLN A 225 -0.78 20.79 0.91
C GLN A 225 -1.23 20.06 -0.36
N GLN A 226 -0.42 20.09 -1.42
CA GLN A 226 -0.72 19.43 -2.68
C GLN A 226 -0.60 17.90 -2.57
N VAL A 227 0.38 17.39 -1.83
CA VAL A 227 0.49 15.96 -1.50
C VAL A 227 -0.72 15.51 -0.68
N HIS A 228 -1.13 16.28 0.33
CA HIS A 228 -2.33 15.99 1.11
C HIS A 228 -3.57 15.85 0.21
N ALA A 229 -3.82 16.82 -0.67
CA ALA A 229 -4.94 16.79 -1.61
C ALA A 229 -4.85 15.60 -2.60
N LEU A 230 -3.65 15.24 -3.06
CA LEU A 230 -3.44 14.09 -3.93
C LEU A 230 -3.74 12.76 -3.24
N ILE A 231 -3.23 12.55 -2.02
CA ILE A 231 -3.51 11.35 -1.22
C ILE A 231 -5.03 11.23 -0.99
N SER A 232 -5.68 12.37 -0.72
CA SER A 232 -7.11 12.46 -0.56
C SER A 232 -7.86 12.04 -1.84
N ALA A 233 -7.46 12.55 -3.01
CA ALA A 233 -8.00 12.20 -4.32
C ALA A 233 -7.78 10.72 -4.69
N HIS A 234 -6.69 10.11 -4.21
CA HIS A 234 -6.43 8.66 -4.35
C HIS A 234 -7.22 7.79 -3.36
N GLN A 235 -8.05 8.40 -2.52
CA GLN A 235 -8.85 7.73 -1.49
C GLN A 235 -7.98 6.89 -0.54
N ASP A 236 -6.80 7.41 -0.20
CA ASP A 236 -5.80 6.73 0.64
C ASP A 236 -5.54 7.46 1.97
N MET A 237 -6.35 8.48 2.30
CA MET A 237 -6.23 9.25 3.55
C MET A 237 -6.99 8.56 4.69
N ARG A 238 -6.31 7.73 5.49
CA ARG A 238 -6.91 6.94 6.59
C ARG A 238 -7.35 7.77 7.78
N GLN A 239 -6.64 8.84 8.04
CA GLN A 239 -6.90 9.74 9.15
C GLN A 239 -6.84 11.16 8.61
N ARG A 240 -7.64 12.05 9.19
CA ARG A 240 -7.43 13.48 8.97
C ARG A 240 -6.01 13.84 9.40
N CYS A 241 -5.23 14.44 8.52
CA CYS A 241 -3.84 14.83 8.81
C CYS A 241 -3.69 16.35 8.81
N ASP A 242 -3.46 16.95 9.99
CA ASP A 242 -3.09 18.38 10.06
C ASP A 242 -1.62 18.55 9.65
N ILE A 243 -1.29 19.58 8.87
CA ILE A 243 0.10 19.95 8.57
C ILE A 243 0.58 20.91 9.67
N VAL A 244 1.66 20.56 10.37
CA VAL A 244 2.16 21.29 11.54
C VAL A 244 3.49 21.96 11.23
N MET A 245 3.54 23.27 11.38
CA MET A 245 4.74 24.11 11.18
C MET A 245 5.74 23.96 12.34
N PRO A 246 7.02 24.30 12.12
CA PRO A 246 7.95 24.51 13.23
C PRO A 246 7.39 25.55 14.20
N GLY A 247 7.23 25.18 15.47
CA GLY A 247 6.56 26.02 16.48
C GLY A 247 5.12 25.60 16.79
N GLY A 248 4.56 24.62 16.08
CA GLY A 248 3.28 23.98 16.42
C GLY A 248 2.05 24.60 15.77
N GLU A 249 2.19 25.65 14.96
CA GLU A 249 1.08 26.21 14.19
C GLU A 249 0.53 25.17 13.20
N LYS A 250 -0.79 24.99 13.18
CA LYS A 250 -1.47 24.06 12.29
C LYS A 250 -1.99 24.76 11.05
N ILE A 251 -1.60 24.26 9.88
CA ILE A 251 -2.18 24.65 8.60
C ILE A 251 -3.43 23.81 8.39
N VAL A 252 -4.59 24.47 8.49
CA VAL A 252 -5.90 23.84 8.25
C VAL A 252 -6.05 23.61 6.74
N THR A 253 -6.02 22.36 6.32
CA THR A 253 -6.37 21.97 4.94
C THR A 253 -7.90 21.98 4.81
N LYS A 254 -8.42 22.44 3.66
CA LYS A 254 -9.88 22.52 3.40
C LYS A 254 -10.55 21.15 3.31
N GLU A 255 -9.77 20.10 3.08
CA GLU A 255 -10.23 18.71 3.02
C GLU A 255 -10.13 18.08 4.42
N ILE A 256 -11.21 18.21 5.19
CA ILE A 256 -11.21 17.99 6.65
C ILE A 256 -11.58 16.54 7.03
N SER A 257 -12.05 15.71 6.09
CA SER A 257 -12.47 14.32 6.37
C SER A 257 -11.46 13.29 5.90
N THR A 258 -11.45 12.14 6.56
CA THR A 258 -10.86 10.91 6.01
C THR A 258 -11.45 10.65 4.62
N SER A 259 -10.61 10.28 3.66
CA SER A 259 -11.05 9.91 2.31
C SER A 259 -10.77 8.44 1.98
N TYR A 260 -10.34 7.66 2.98
CA TYR A 260 -9.97 6.27 2.76
C TYR A 260 -11.13 5.43 2.24
N SER A 261 -10.94 4.83 1.07
CA SER A 261 -11.83 3.84 0.49
C SER A 261 -11.01 2.71 -0.12
N LEU A 262 -11.07 1.53 0.49
CA LEU A 262 -10.33 0.36 0.02
C LEU A 262 -10.67 0.01 -1.43
N SER A 263 -11.95 0.08 -1.82
CA SER A 263 -12.41 -0.23 -3.18
C SER A 263 -11.88 0.75 -4.22
N GLU A 264 -11.82 2.04 -3.89
CA GLU A 264 -11.26 3.05 -4.79
C GLU A 264 -9.74 2.97 -4.85
N LYS A 265 -9.08 2.72 -3.70
CA LYS A 265 -7.63 2.52 -3.62
C LYS A 265 -7.17 1.33 -4.47
N ILE A 266 -7.92 0.22 -4.46
CA ILE A 266 -7.63 -0.97 -5.29
C ILE A 266 -7.49 -0.61 -6.78
N ARG A 267 -8.25 0.37 -7.28
CA ARG A 267 -8.18 0.80 -8.69
C ARG A 267 -6.81 1.34 -9.08
N PHE A 268 -6.08 1.91 -8.12
CA PHE A 268 -4.71 2.34 -8.32
C PHE A 268 -3.72 1.20 -8.05
N GLU A 269 -3.82 0.56 -6.89
CA GLU A 269 -2.93 -0.53 -6.46
C GLU A 269 -2.86 -1.67 -7.49
N HIS A 270 -3.98 -2.00 -8.14
CA HIS A 270 -4.08 -3.08 -9.12
C HIS A 270 -4.19 -2.59 -10.56
N ALA A 271 -3.84 -1.33 -10.87
CA ALA A 271 -3.80 -0.87 -12.24
C ALA A 271 -2.81 -1.71 -13.08
N ASP A 272 -3.04 -1.79 -14.40
CA ASP A 272 -2.13 -2.50 -15.32
C ASP A 272 -0.70 -1.97 -15.23
N ASN A 273 -0.57 -0.65 -15.06
CA ASN A 273 0.67 0.01 -14.70
C ASN A 273 0.43 1.00 -13.56
N VAL A 274 0.74 0.58 -12.33
CA VAL A 274 0.42 1.35 -11.11
C VAL A 274 1.09 2.72 -11.11
N LEU A 275 2.39 2.78 -11.45
CA LEU A 275 3.14 4.03 -11.50
C LEU A 275 2.59 4.98 -12.57
N LEU A 276 2.24 4.48 -13.75
CA LEU A 276 1.67 5.28 -14.81
C LEU A 276 0.28 5.81 -14.44
N SER A 277 -0.57 4.98 -13.81
CA SER A 277 -1.88 5.37 -13.28
C SER A 277 -1.75 6.50 -12.26
N ALA A 278 -0.85 6.35 -11.28
CA ALA A 278 -0.56 7.37 -10.28
C ALA A 278 -0.06 8.67 -10.94
N MET A 279 0.85 8.59 -11.92
CA MET A 279 1.37 9.74 -12.67
C MET A 279 0.27 10.48 -13.44
N GLN A 280 -0.60 9.76 -14.13
CA GLN A 280 -1.73 10.35 -14.86
C GLN A 280 -2.68 11.07 -13.92
N SER A 281 -2.98 10.49 -12.76
CA SER A 281 -3.78 11.16 -11.73
C SER A 281 -3.08 12.39 -11.16
N MET A 282 -1.76 12.35 -10.91
CA MET A 282 -1.02 13.54 -10.49
C MET A 282 -1.13 14.66 -11.52
N LYS A 283 -1.02 14.35 -12.82
CA LYS A 283 -1.13 15.33 -13.91
C LYS A 283 -2.51 16.00 -14.02
N THR A 284 -3.57 15.47 -13.40
CA THR A 284 -4.87 16.17 -13.37
C THR A 284 -4.86 17.35 -12.40
N MET A 285 -3.88 17.42 -11.50
CA MET A 285 -3.70 18.54 -10.58
C MET A 285 -2.70 19.55 -11.17
N PRO A 286 -3.08 20.83 -11.36
CA PRO A 286 -2.22 21.83 -12.02
C PRO A 286 -0.82 21.95 -11.41
N TYR A 287 -0.71 21.86 -10.08
CA TYR A 287 0.56 21.93 -9.37
C TYR A 287 1.54 20.82 -9.83
N PHE A 288 1.12 19.55 -9.82
CA PHE A 288 2.01 18.45 -10.22
C PHE A 288 2.23 18.40 -11.73
N ALA A 289 1.25 18.83 -12.54
CA ALA A 289 1.37 18.91 -13.99
C ALA A 289 2.55 19.80 -14.43
N LEU A 290 2.80 20.91 -13.70
CA LEU A 290 3.95 21.79 -13.95
C LEU A 290 5.28 21.03 -13.87
N TYR A 291 5.47 20.26 -12.81
CA TYR A 291 6.72 19.53 -12.54
C TYR A 291 6.88 18.23 -13.34
N LEU A 292 5.77 17.64 -13.79
CA LEU A 292 5.73 16.39 -14.56
C LEU A 292 5.46 16.61 -16.06
N SER A 293 5.48 17.85 -16.55
CA SER A 293 5.21 18.21 -17.95
C SER A 293 6.12 17.49 -18.95
N ASN A 294 7.38 17.26 -18.58
CA ASN A 294 8.38 16.55 -19.39
C ASN A 294 8.32 15.01 -19.26
N GLU A 295 7.48 14.48 -18.37
CA GLU A 295 7.20 13.06 -18.33
C GLU A 295 6.28 12.70 -19.50
N LEU A 296 6.55 11.57 -20.16
CA LEU A 296 5.91 11.14 -21.41
C LEU A 296 4.43 11.53 -21.48
N ASN A 297 4.03 12.14 -22.60
CA ASN A 297 2.65 12.07 -23.08
C ASN A 297 2.43 10.66 -23.63
N VAL A 298 2.50 9.64 -22.77
CA VAL A 298 2.04 8.31 -23.14
C VAL A 298 0.55 8.48 -23.39
N LYS A 299 0.13 8.47 -24.67
CA LYS A 299 -1.27 8.28 -24.99
C LYS A 299 -1.68 7.01 -24.22
N PRO A 300 -2.64 7.07 -23.30
CA PRO A 300 -3.08 5.89 -22.58
C PRO A 300 -3.35 4.83 -23.64
N SER A 301 -2.60 3.72 -23.58
CA SER A 301 -2.65 2.67 -24.60
C SER A 301 -4.02 2.03 -24.49
N LYS A 302 -5.04 2.58 -25.17
CA LYS A 302 -6.47 2.28 -25.00
C LYS A 302 -6.70 1.53 -23.68
N MET A 303 -6.48 2.26 -22.57
CA MET A 303 -6.66 1.72 -21.22
C MET A 303 -8.00 1.02 -21.32
N HIS A 304 -8.02 -0.33 -21.21
CA HIS A 304 -9.19 -1.14 -21.55
C HIS A 304 -10.38 -0.36 -21.01
N GLU A 305 -11.18 0.24 -21.92
CA GLU A 305 -12.41 0.91 -21.52
C GLU A 305 -13.03 -0.10 -20.61
N LYS A 306 -13.23 0.31 -19.33
CA LYS A 306 -13.74 -0.55 -18.25
C LYS A 306 -14.57 -1.59 -18.96
N PRO A 307 -14.24 -2.90 -18.93
CA PRO A 307 -15.10 -3.86 -19.59
C PRO A 307 -16.46 -3.46 -19.10
N GLU A 308 -17.30 -2.96 -20.01
CA GLU A 308 -18.68 -2.72 -19.67
C GLU A 308 -19.04 -4.02 -18.98
N GLN A 309 -19.67 -3.94 -17.83
CA GLN A 309 -20.17 -5.12 -17.14
C GLN A 309 -21.27 -5.82 -17.98
N SER A 310 -21.09 -5.95 -19.29
CA SER A 310 -21.47 -7.02 -20.20
C SER A 310 -20.88 -8.36 -19.72
N TRP A 311 -21.14 -8.71 -18.46
CA TRP A 311 -21.19 -10.12 -18.06
C TRP A 311 -22.50 -10.78 -18.49
N PHE A 312 -23.39 -10.00 -19.12
CA PHE A 312 -24.54 -10.50 -19.86
C PHE A 312 -24.33 -10.34 -21.36
N SER A 313 -23.44 -11.15 -21.94
CA SER A 313 -23.64 -11.47 -23.35
C SER A 313 -25.05 -12.07 -23.49
N LEU A 314 -25.78 -11.73 -24.55
CA LEU A 314 -27.10 -12.31 -24.84
C LEU A 314 -27.09 -13.84 -24.77
N THR A 315 -25.93 -14.46 -25.04
CA THR A 315 -25.70 -15.90 -24.87
C THR A 315 -25.79 -16.38 -23.42
N ASN A 316 -25.25 -15.64 -22.44
CA ASN A 316 -25.37 -16.00 -21.02
C ASN A 316 -26.80 -15.82 -20.51
N ILE A 317 -27.52 -14.78 -20.96
CA ILE A 317 -28.95 -14.61 -20.65
C ILE A 317 -29.75 -15.77 -21.23
N ALA A 318 -29.49 -16.17 -22.49
CA ALA A 318 -30.17 -17.29 -23.12
C ALA A 318 -29.90 -18.62 -22.40
N VAL A 319 -28.66 -18.86 -21.96
CA VAL A 319 -28.30 -20.07 -21.19
C VAL A 319 -28.98 -20.07 -19.82
N ILE A 320 -28.93 -18.97 -19.07
CA ILE A 320 -29.59 -18.87 -17.76
C ILE A 320 -31.10 -19.01 -17.90
N THR A 321 -31.70 -18.34 -18.89
CA THR A 321 -33.14 -18.45 -19.17
C THR A 321 -33.52 -19.87 -19.57
N GLY A 322 -32.72 -20.52 -20.42
CA GLY A 322 -32.89 -21.92 -20.79
C GLY A 322 -32.81 -22.88 -19.60
N CYS A 323 -31.85 -22.67 -18.69
CA CYS A 323 -31.74 -23.45 -17.46
C CYS A 323 -32.95 -23.24 -16.52
N ILE A 324 -33.43 -22.00 -16.37
CA ILE A 324 -34.62 -21.69 -15.54
C ILE A 324 -35.86 -22.37 -16.11
N VAL A 325 -36.07 -22.32 -17.43
CA VAL A 325 -37.19 -22.99 -18.09
C VAL A 325 -37.11 -24.51 -17.93
N ALA A 326 -35.93 -25.11 -18.10
CA ALA A 326 -35.74 -26.54 -17.93
C ALA A 326 -35.99 -27.01 -16.48
N VAL A 327 -35.47 -26.28 -15.49
CA VAL A 327 -35.71 -26.57 -14.07
C VAL A 327 -37.19 -26.39 -13.72
N SER A 328 -37.84 -25.35 -14.24
CA SER A 328 -39.27 -25.11 -14.02
C SER A 328 -40.15 -26.21 -14.65
N ALA A 329 -39.79 -26.69 -15.85
CA ALA A 329 -40.47 -27.80 -16.49
C ALA A 329 -40.30 -29.11 -15.70
N LEU A 330 -39.10 -29.41 -15.22
CA LEU A 330 -38.84 -30.58 -14.36
C LEU A 330 -39.62 -30.49 -13.04
N TYR A 331 -39.65 -29.31 -12.42
CA TYR A 331 -40.41 -29.08 -11.19
C TYR A 331 -41.91 -29.22 -11.42
N PHE A 332 -42.43 -28.71 -12.54
CA PHE A 332 -43.84 -28.87 -12.92
C PHE A 332 -44.20 -30.32 -13.20
N SER A 333 -43.36 -31.08 -13.93
CA SER A 333 -43.59 -32.51 -14.16
C SER A 333 -43.53 -33.33 -12.87
N ALA A 334 -42.59 -33.02 -11.97
CA ALA A 334 -42.48 -33.68 -10.67
C ALA A 334 -43.68 -33.37 -9.76
N SER A 335 -44.16 -32.13 -9.74
CA SER A 335 -45.35 -31.74 -8.97
C SER A 335 -46.64 -32.29 -9.57
N LEU A 336 -46.76 -32.41 -10.90
CA LEU A 336 -47.88 -33.11 -11.54
C LEU A 336 -47.90 -34.60 -11.19
N GLY A 337 -46.72 -35.24 -11.21
CA GLY A 337 -46.55 -36.64 -10.80
C GLY A 337 -46.88 -36.87 -9.33
N LEU A 338 -46.44 -35.99 -8.43
CA LEU A 338 -46.78 -36.03 -7.01
C LEU A 338 -48.28 -35.79 -6.80
N SER A 339 -48.90 -34.86 -7.51
CA SER A 339 -50.33 -34.57 -7.39
C SER A 339 -51.20 -35.75 -7.82
N LEU A 340 -50.83 -36.43 -8.91
CA LEU A 340 -51.48 -37.66 -9.36
C LEU A 340 -51.25 -38.83 -8.40
N GLY A 341 -50.04 -38.95 -7.83
CA GLY A 341 -49.71 -39.95 -6.81
C GLY A 341 -50.47 -39.75 -5.50
N PHE A 342 -50.59 -38.50 -5.02
CA PHE A 342 -51.36 -38.15 -3.83
C PHE A 342 -52.87 -38.34 -4.04
N GLY A 343 -53.38 -38.06 -5.24
CA GLY A 343 -54.78 -38.35 -5.59
C GLY A 343 -55.11 -39.84 -5.49
N LEU A 344 -54.23 -40.72 -5.98
CA LEU A 344 -54.41 -42.17 -5.92
C LEU A 344 -54.25 -42.69 -4.48
N ALA A 345 -53.28 -42.19 -3.73
CA ALA A 345 -53.05 -42.56 -2.33
C ALA A 345 -54.19 -42.09 -1.41
N ALA A 346 -54.75 -40.89 -1.64
CA ALA A 346 -55.91 -40.39 -0.92
C ALA A 346 -57.17 -41.21 -1.24
N TYR A 347 -57.38 -41.57 -2.51
CA TYR A 347 -58.50 -42.44 -2.90
C TYR A 347 -58.42 -43.83 -2.26
N LEU A 348 -57.24 -44.45 -2.26
CA LEU A 348 -57.00 -45.74 -1.58
C LEU A 348 -57.09 -45.62 -0.06
N GLY A 349 -56.60 -44.52 0.52
CA GLY A 349 -56.64 -44.23 1.95
C GLY A 349 -58.06 -44.03 2.48
N ILE A 350 -58.93 -43.35 1.72
CA ILE A 350 -60.36 -43.17 2.06
C ILE A 350 -61.11 -44.51 2.00
N SER A 351 -60.81 -45.36 1.00
CA SER A 351 -61.41 -46.70 0.89
C SER A 351 -61.00 -47.62 2.06
N LEU A 352 -59.75 -47.52 2.53
CA LEU A 352 -59.25 -48.31 3.64
C LEU A 352 -59.78 -47.84 5.00
N THR A 353 -59.86 -46.51 5.22
CA THR A 353 -60.44 -45.96 6.45
C THR A 353 -61.93 -46.24 6.57
N ALA A 354 -62.69 -46.21 5.47
CA ALA A 354 -64.11 -46.61 5.48
C ALA A 354 -64.30 -48.08 5.91
N LYS A 355 -63.43 -48.99 5.46
CA LYS A 355 -63.46 -50.41 5.87
C LYS A 355 -63.06 -50.61 7.33
N LEU A 356 -62.04 -49.88 7.81
CA LEU A 356 -61.61 -49.92 9.21
C LEU A 356 -62.67 -49.34 10.16
N PHE A 357 -63.38 -48.30 9.76
CA PHE A 357 -64.48 -47.73 10.55
C PHE A 357 -65.67 -48.69 10.66
N ALA A 358 -66.01 -49.39 9.57
CA ALA A 358 -67.05 -50.43 9.58
C ALA A 358 -66.68 -51.60 10.51
N TRP A 359 -65.41 -52.02 10.51
CA TRP A 359 -64.90 -53.05 11.41
C TRP A 359 -64.87 -52.61 12.88
N TYR A 360 -64.43 -51.37 13.15
CA TYR A 360 -64.38 -50.81 14.50
C TYR A 360 -65.77 -50.63 15.11
N ALA A 361 -66.77 -50.19 14.32
CA ALA A 361 -68.15 -50.09 14.77
C ALA A 361 -68.78 -51.46 15.13
N GLN A 362 -68.31 -52.55 14.52
CA GLN A 362 -68.70 -53.92 14.89
C GLN A 362 -68.01 -54.39 16.18
N SER A 363 -66.84 -53.85 16.51
CA SER A 363 -65.99 -54.31 17.61
C SER A 363 -66.27 -53.62 18.95
N SER A 364 -66.82 -52.40 18.92
CA SER A 364 -67.04 -51.55 20.12
C SER A 364 -68.31 -51.87 20.93
N THR A 365 -69.07 -52.91 20.56
CA THR A 365 -70.21 -53.43 21.37
C THR A 365 -69.79 -54.42 22.45
N ARG A 366 -68.49 -54.77 22.56
CA ARG A 366 -67.97 -55.62 23.63
C ARG A 366 -66.95 -54.88 24.49
N ALA A 367 -67.21 -54.90 25.79
CA ALA A 367 -66.31 -54.61 26.92
C ALA A 367 -66.22 -53.13 27.36
N GLN A 368 -67.07 -52.78 28.34
CA GLN A 368 -66.81 -51.75 29.33
C GLN A 368 -66.46 -52.42 30.66
N GLN A 369 -65.25 -52.20 31.20
CA GLN A 369 -64.98 -52.09 32.64
C GLN A 369 -63.70 -51.25 32.86
N PRO A 370 -63.74 -50.17 33.67
CA PRO A 370 -62.55 -49.40 34.03
C PRO A 370 -61.96 -49.83 35.40
N VAL A 371 -60.64 -49.96 35.47
CA VAL A 371 -59.85 -50.17 36.70
C VAL A 371 -59.12 -48.87 37.09
N LYS A 372 -59.07 -48.61 38.41
CA LYS A 372 -58.52 -47.43 39.10
C LYS A 372 -56.97 -47.28 39.00
N PRO A 373 -56.43 -46.05 39.14
CA PRO A 373 -55.00 -45.76 39.07
C PRO A 373 -54.28 -45.94 40.41
N ALA A 374 -53.03 -46.41 40.36
CA ALA A 374 -52.10 -46.47 41.48
C ALA A 374 -51.02 -45.39 41.37
N VAL A 375 -50.70 -44.78 42.50
CA VAL A 375 -49.66 -43.76 42.73
C VAL A 375 -48.35 -44.44 43.08
N LEU A 376 -47.21 -43.93 42.58
CA LEU A 376 -45.86 -44.29 43.04
C LEU A 376 -45.01 -43.03 43.31
N PRO A 377 -44.10 -43.07 44.32
CA PRO A 377 -43.41 -41.89 44.84
C PRO A 377 -41.95 -41.73 44.37
N ASN A 378 -41.47 -40.51 44.67
CA ASN A 378 -40.13 -39.93 44.53
C ASN A 378 -38.93 -40.83 44.83
N HIS A 379 -37.84 -40.58 44.09
CA HIS A 379 -36.46 -40.76 44.55
C HIS A 379 -35.57 -39.63 44.02
N ASP A 380 -35.03 -38.84 44.95
CA ASP A 380 -33.86 -37.99 44.75
C ASP A 380 -32.60 -38.87 44.76
N ASP A 381 -31.63 -38.60 43.88
CA ASP A 381 -30.24 -38.54 44.33
C ASP A 381 -29.25 -37.78 43.41
N LYS A 382 -28.28 -37.22 44.12
CA LYS A 382 -27.20 -36.28 43.79
C LYS A 382 -26.32 -36.62 42.59
N LEU A 383 -25.90 -35.59 41.84
CA LEU A 383 -24.72 -35.62 40.97
C LEU A 383 -23.82 -34.39 41.20
N ARG A 384 -22.56 -34.67 41.58
CA ARG A 384 -21.44 -33.72 41.75
C ARG A 384 -20.90 -33.29 40.39
N LEU A 385 -20.74 -31.98 40.17
CA LEU A 385 -20.04 -31.40 39.02
C LEU A 385 -18.66 -30.85 39.44
N THR A 386 -17.63 -31.28 38.71
CA THR A 386 -16.24 -30.81 38.80
C THR A 386 -16.05 -29.50 38.03
N LYS A 387 -15.29 -28.57 38.62
CA LYS A 387 -14.97 -27.22 38.13
C LYS A 387 -14.03 -27.23 36.91
N ALA A 388 -14.27 -26.33 35.96
CA ALA A 388 -13.34 -25.92 34.90
C ALA A 388 -12.55 -24.66 35.32
N PRO A 389 -11.31 -24.45 34.84
CA PRO A 389 -10.51 -23.28 35.18
C PRO A 389 -10.86 -22.06 34.31
N GLN A 390 -11.05 -20.91 34.95
CA GLN A 390 -11.16 -19.60 34.30
C GLN A 390 -9.77 -19.08 33.92
N VAL A 391 -9.58 -18.73 32.64
CA VAL A 391 -8.44 -17.96 32.15
C VAL A 391 -8.78 -16.48 32.29
N ILE A 392 -8.08 -15.79 33.18
CA ILE A 392 -8.16 -14.33 33.38
C ILE A 392 -7.14 -13.67 32.44
N TYR A 393 -7.60 -12.91 31.46
CA TYR A 393 -6.76 -11.94 30.74
C TYR A 393 -6.76 -10.61 31.51
N SER A 394 -5.63 -10.29 32.16
CA SER A 394 -5.41 -8.98 32.77
C SER A 394 -5.00 -7.96 31.69
N LEU A 395 -5.86 -6.97 31.45
CA LEU A 395 -5.54 -5.74 30.73
C LEU A 395 -4.64 -4.86 31.60
N ASN A 396 -3.32 -4.91 31.38
CA ASN A 396 -2.40 -3.92 31.94
C ASN A 396 -2.24 -2.73 30.98
N ARG A 397 -2.64 -1.56 31.49
CA ARG A 397 -2.45 -0.23 30.91
C ARG A 397 -0.97 0.13 30.94
N CYS A 398 -0.35 0.33 29.78
CA CYS A 398 0.91 1.07 29.68
C CYS A 398 0.62 2.57 29.53
N LYS A 399 0.54 3.26 30.68
CA LYS A 399 0.97 4.65 30.79
C LYS A 399 2.47 4.62 31.10
N HIS A 400 3.29 5.19 30.22
CA HIS A 400 4.63 5.76 30.43
C HIS A 400 5.52 5.52 29.20
N MET A 401 5.64 6.56 28.36
CA MET A 401 6.87 6.88 27.63
C MET A 401 6.86 8.39 27.35
N HIS A 402 7.22 9.16 28.37
CA HIS A 402 7.88 10.46 28.22
C HIS A 402 9.37 10.25 28.51
N ASP A 403 10.20 11.04 27.83
CA ASP A 403 11.64 11.22 28.02
C ASP A 403 12.58 10.10 27.56
N ASN A 404 13.07 10.27 26.33
CA ASN A 404 14.47 9.99 26.00
C ASN A 404 14.94 10.91 24.86
N THR A 405 14.99 12.21 25.15
CA THR A 405 15.80 13.18 24.40
C THR A 405 17.08 13.42 25.18
N GLN A 406 18.18 12.76 24.79
CA GLN A 406 19.50 13.20 25.22
C GLN A 406 19.92 14.45 24.42
N PRO A 407 20.37 15.53 25.08
CA PRO A 407 20.88 16.71 24.41
C PRO A 407 22.35 16.49 24.04
N ILE A 408 22.64 16.37 22.74
CA ILE A 408 24.01 16.49 22.21
C ILE A 408 24.21 17.94 21.80
N CYS A 409 24.97 18.67 22.63
CA CYS A 409 25.92 19.75 22.29
C CYS A 409 25.96 20.81 23.41
N ALA A 410 26.94 20.65 24.32
CA ALA A 410 27.46 21.76 25.11
C ALA A 410 28.40 22.63 24.24
N PRO A 411 28.45 23.95 24.45
CA PRO A 411 29.30 24.84 23.65
C PRO A 411 30.75 24.80 24.14
N LEU A 412 31.66 24.42 23.25
CA LEU A 412 33.10 24.62 23.43
C LEU A 412 33.44 26.11 23.33
N LYS A 413 33.80 26.70 24.48
CA LYS A 413 34.59 27.92 24.56
C LYS A 413 35.99 27.63 24.00
N SER A 414 36.42 28.34 22.96
CA SER A 414 37.85 28.49 22.68
C SER A 414 38.18 29.85 22.07
N ARG A 415 38.75 30.70 22.93
CA ARG A 415 39.88 31.62 22.70
C ARG A 415 40.03 32.24 21.30
N MET A 416 39.76 33.55 21.26
CA MET A 416 40.50 34.48 20.41
C MET A 416 41.98 34.47 20.81
N SER A 417 42.88 34.20 19.86
CA SER A 417 44.22 34.77 19.89
C SER A 417 44.61 35.24 18.49
N ARG A 418 44.72 36.57 18.39
CA ARG A 418 45.68 37.35 17.60
C ARG A 418 46.66 36.54 16.74
N TYR A 419 46.71 36.81 15.45
CA TYR A 419 47.97 37.25 14.80
C TYR A 419 47.67 38.11 13.57
N SER A 420 48.26 39.30 13.60
CA SER A 420 48.50 40.21 12.51
C SER A 420 49.64 39.72 11.60
N ARG A 421 49.43 39.70 10.29
CA ARG A 421 50.22 40.39 9.25
C ARG A 421 49.56 40.20 7.90
#